data_AF-O70612-F1
#
_entry.id   AF-O70612-F1
#
_cell.length_a   1.000
_cell.length_b   1.000
_cell.length_c   1.000
_cell.angle_alpha   90.00
_cell.angle_beta   90.00
_cell.angle_gamma   90.00
#
_symmetry.space_group_name_H-M   'P 1'
#
loop_
_entity.id
_entity.type
_entity.pdbx_description
1 polymer ?
#
loop_
_entity_poly.entity_id
_entity_poly.type
_entity_poly.pdbx_seq_one_letter_code
_entity_poly.pdbx_strand_id
1 'polypeptide(L)'
;DLDRVADPSYLPTQQDVLRVRVPTTGIIEYPFDLQSVIFRMVDVGGQRSERRKWIHCFENVTSIMFLVALSEYDQVLVESDNENR
;
A
#
# COMPACT_ATOMS: atom_id res chain seq x y z
N ASP A 1 11.22 -20.93 -7.52
CA ASP A 1 10.32 -20.21 -6.59
C ASP A 1 8.98 -20.89 -6.40
N LEU A 2 8.27 -21.31 -7.45
CA LEU A 2 6.99 -22.01 -7.28
C LEU A 2 7.12 -23.27 -6.42
N ASP A 3 8.17 -24.08 -6.62
CA ASP A 3 8.40 -25.30 -5.81
C ASP A 3 8.56 -24.99 -4.32
N ARG A 4 9.22 -23.87 -3.97
CA ARG A 4 9.37 -23.41 -2.58
C ARG A 4 8.03 -23.00 -1.96
N VAL A 5 7.18 -22.30 -2.73
CA VAL A 5 5.86 -21.83 -2.27
C VAL A 5 4.84 -22.98 -2.21
N ALA A 6 5.00 -24.01 -3.05
CA ALA A 6 4.15 -25.18 -3.10
C ALA A 6 4.51 -26.27 -2.06
N ASP A 7 5.64 -26.13 -1.36
CA ASP A 7 6.05 -27.06 -0.32
C ASP A 7 5.03 -27.08 0.84
N PRO A 8 4.56 -28.25 1.32
CA PRO A 8 3.61 -28.34 2.42
C PRO A 8 4.08 -27.70 3.75
N SER A 9 5.39 -27.54 3.91
CA SER A 9 6.04 -26.91 5.07
C SER A 9 6.43 -25.44 4.83
N TYR A 10 5.95 -24.85 3.73
CA TYR A 10 6.26 -23.47 3.36
C TYR A 10 5.94 -22.47 4.49
N LEU A 11 6.95 -21.65 4.82
CA LEU A 11 6.81 -20.47 5.66
C LEU A 11 7.22 -19.22 4.86
N PRO A 12 6.37 -18.19 4.77
CA PRO A 12 6.70 -16.98 4.03
C PRO A 12 7.95 -16.28 4.56
N THR A 13 8.83 -15.90 3.65
CA THR A 13 9.95 -15.02 3.96
C THR A 13 9.45 -13.57 4.05
N GLN A 14 10.24 -12.68 4.66
CA GLN A 14 9.94 -11.24 4.63
C GLN A 14 9.78 -10.71 3.20
N GLN A 15 10.54 -11.25 2.24
CA GLN A 15 10.45 -10.85 0.85
C GLN A 15 9.13 -11.29 0.18
N ASP A 16 8.59 -12.46 0.57
CA ASP A 16 7.28 -12.92 0.12
C ASP A 16 6.17 -12.02 0.69
N VAL A 17 6.28 -11.68 1.98
CA VAL A 17 5.35 -10.77 2.65
C VAL A 17 5.37 -9.38 2.01
N LEU A 18 6.54 -8.84 1.64
CA LEU A 18 6.62 -7.54 0.96
C LEU A 18 6.06 -7.56 -0.47
N ARG A 19 6.03 -8.73 -1.13
CA ARG A 19 5.54 -8.88 -2.51
C ARG A 19 4.06 -9.25 -2.58
N VAL A 20 3.45 -9.65 -1.47
CA VAL A 20 2.03 -9.99 -1.47
C VAL A 20 1.20 -8.73 -1.71
N ARG A 21 0.31 -8.80 -2.70
CA ARG A 21 -0.59 -7.69 -3.00
C ARG A 21 -1.92 -7.92 -2.30
N VAL A 22 -2.11 -7.27 -1.17
CA VAL A 22 -3.41 -7.18 -0.49
C VAL A 22 -3.87 -5.73 -0.59
N PRO A 23 -5.03 -5.45 -1.23
CA PRO A 23 -5.55 -4.09 -1.28
C PRO A 23 -5.81 -3.54 0.12
N THR A 24 -5.21 -2.40 0.46
CA THR A 24 -5.58 -1.66 1.68
C THR A 24 -7.00 -1.16 1.54
N THR A 25 -7.87 -1.58 2.46
CA THR A 25 -9.23 -1.07 2.60
C THR A 25 -9.35 -0.25 3.87
N GLY A 26 -9.83 0.98 3.78
CA GLY A 26 -9.94 1.88 4.92
C GLY A 26 -8.66 2.65 5.20
N ILE A 27 -8.51 3.06 6.47
CA ILE A 27 -7.43 3.87 7.00
C ILE A 27 -6.76 3.03 8.10
N ILE A 28 -5.46 2.80 7.98
CA ILE A 28 -4.67 2.04 8.96
C ILE A 28 -3.56 2.94 9.47
N GLU A 29 -3.30 2.88 10.77
CA GLU A 29 -2.30 3.71 11.41
C GLU A 29 -1.22 2.88 12.09
N TYR A 30 0.03 3.28 11.89
CA TYR A 30 1.20 2.61 12.42
C TYR A 30 2.01 3.61 13.26
N PRO A 31 1.86 3.60 14.60
CA PRO A 31 2.74 4.35 15.47
C PRO A 31 4.10 3.64 15.58
N PHE A 32 5.19 4.38 15.44
CA PHE A 32 6.53 3.86 15.69
C PHE A 32 7.48 4.96 16.19
N ASP A 33 8.45 4.56 17.01
CA ASP A 33 9.49 5.45 17.52
C ASP A 33 10.67 5.50 16.54
N LEU A 34 11.13 6.71 16.24
CA LEU A 34 12.35 6.95 15.49
C LEU A 34 13.18 8.03 16.18
N GLN A 35 14.32 7.65 16.75
CA GLN A 35 15.26 8.57 17.41
C GLN A 35 14.60 9.44 18.50
N SER A 36 13.71 8.85 19.31
CA SER A 36 12.92 9.54 20.36
C SER A 36 11.81 10.46 19.85
N VAL A 37 11.51 10.42 18.54
CA VAL A 37 10.33 11.06 17.95
C VAL A 37 9.31 9.98 17.63
N ILE A 38 8.08 10.15 18.11
CA ILE A 38 6.96 9.26 17.78
C ILE A 38 6.41 9.67 16.41
N PHE A 39 6.53 8.77 15.43
CA PHE A 39 5.89 8.90 14.13
C PHE A 39 4.58 8.13 14.11
N ARG A 40 3.59 8.69 13.42
CA ARG A 40 2.31 8.03 13.10
C ARG A 40 2.20 8.00 11.58
N MET A 41 2.46 6.85 10.98
CA MET A 41 2.24 6.63 9.55
C MET A 41 0.80 6.23 9.32
N VAL A 42 0.14 6.87 8.36
CA VAL A 42 -1.24 6.56 7.99
C VAL A 42 -1.24 6.00 6.57
N ASP A 43 -1.63 4.73 6.42
CA ASP A 43 -1.82 4.06 5.13
C ASP A 43 -3.30 4.10 4.76
N VAL A 44 -3.58 4.52 3.53
CA VAL A 44 -4.95 4.70 3.02
C VAL A 44 -5.05 4.12 1.63
N GLY A 45 -6.13 3.38 1.38
CA GLY A 45 -6.39 2.79 0.07
C GLY A 45 -6.36 3.84 -1.06
N GLY A 46 -5.55 3.59 -2.10
CA GLY A 46 -5.40 4.47 -3.25
C GLY A 46 -6.39 4.25 -4.40
N GLN A 47 -7.15 3.15 -4.35
CA GLN A 47 -8.18 2.81 -5.34
C GLN A 47 -9.29 3.87 -5.35
N ARG A 48 -9.96 4.07 -6.49
CA ARG A 48 -10.94 5.15 -6.67
C ARG A 48 -12.10 5.06 -5.68
N SER A 49 -12.51 3.85 -5.31
CA SER A 49 -13.52 3.58 -4.29
C SER A 49 -13.10 4.06 -2.88
N GLU A 50 -11.81 4.05 -2.58
CA GLU A 50 -11.26 4.37 -1.26
C GLU A 50 -10.91 5.86 -1.10
N ARG A 51 -10.69 6.59 -2.21
CA ARG A 51 -10.29 8.01 -2.20
C ARG A 51 -11.22 8.94 -1.42
N ARG A 52 -12.51 8.62 -1.31
CA ARG A 52 -13.46 9.41 -0.50
C ARG A 52 -13.08 9.46 0.98
N LYS A 53 -12.35 8.46 1.48
CA LYS A 53 -11.94 8.35 2.88
C LYS A 53 -10.74 9.24 3.22
N TRP A 54 -9.98 9.69 2.22
CA TRP A 54 -8.75 10.46 2.42
C TRP A 54 -8.97 11.75 3.22
N ILE A 55 -10.15 12.37 3.09
CA ILE A 55 -10.45 13.59 3.83
C ILE A 55 -10.45 13.38 5.36
N HIS A 56 -10.65 12.15 5.83
CA HIS A 56 -10.66 11.83 7.27
C HIS A 56 -9.25 11.67 7.87
N CYS A 57 -8.21 11.51 7.04
CA CYS A 57 -6.84 11.35 7.52
C CYS A 57 -5.96 12.58 7.26
N PHE A 58 -6.47 13.64 6.64
CA PHE A 58 -5.68 14.85 6.32
C PHE A 58 -5.63 15.88 7.45
N GLU A 59 -6.35 15.67 8.55
CA GLU A 59 -6.27 16.58 9.69
C GLU A 59 -4.95 16.39 10.44
N ASN A 60 -4.22 17.49 10.68
CA ASN A 60 -2.97 17.51 11.45
C ASN A 60 -1.83 16.62 10.91
N VAL A 61 -1.79 16.37 9.59
CA VAL A 61 -0.67 15.67 8.96
C VAL A 61 0.53 16.60 8.79
N THR A 62 1.72 16.16 9.25
CA THR A 62 2.97 16.92 9.10
C THR A 62 3.54 16.87 7.69
N SER A 63 3.41 15.73 7.01
CA SER A 63 3.99 15.51 5.68
C SER A 63 3.20 14.44 4.92
N ILE A 64 3.14 14.57 3.59
CA ILE A 64 2.49 13.59 2.70
C ILE A 64 3.58 12.91 1.87
N MET A 65 3.57 11.57 1.87
CA MET A 65 4.39 10.76 0.96
C MET A 65 3.51 10.25 -0.17
N PHE A 66 3.62 10.86 -1.35
CA PHE A 66 2.86 10.46 -2.53
C PHE A 66 3.65 9.45 -3.38
N LEU A 67 3.09 8.27 -3.61
CA LEU A 67 3.73 7.19 -4.35
C LEU A 67 3.23 7.13 -5.78
N VAL A 68 4.15 6.97 -6.74
CA VAL A 68 3.83 6.82 -8.18
C VAL A 68 4.56 5.60 -8.72
N ALA A 69 3.83 4.72 -9.40
CA ALA A 69 4.39 3.54 -10.03
C ALA A 69 4.90 3.86 -11.44
N LEU A 70 6.19 4.21 -11.55
CA LEU A 70 6.81 4.61 -12.82
C LEU A 70 6.77 3.53 -13.90
N SER A 71 6.72 2.26 -13.50
CA SER A 71 6.69 1.11 -14.41
C SER A 71 5.32 0.86 -15.05
N GLU A 72 4.28 1.58 -14.66
CA GLU A 72 2.90 1.33 -15.13
C GLU A 72 2.49 2.25 -16.28
N TYR A 73 3.46 2.90 -16.96
CA TYR A 73 3.20 3.90 -18.01
C TYR A 73 2.46 3.36 -19.24
N ASP A 74 2.56 2.05 -19.49
CA ASP A 74 1.93 1.32 -20.60
C ASP A 74 0.74 0.46 -20.13
N GLN A 75 0.28 0.67 -18.89
CA GLN A 75 -0.80 -0.10 -18.29
C GLN A 75 -2.07 0.74 -18.13
N VAL A 76 -3.23 0.08 -18.20
CA VAL A 76 -4.52 0.70 -17.91
C VAL A 76 -4.90 0.53 -16.44
N LEU A 77 -5.75 1.42 -15.94
CA LEU A 77 -6.36 1.26 -14.62
C LEU A 77 -7.22 -0.01 -14.58
N VAL A 78 -7.11 -0.78 -13.50
CA VAL A 78 -7.98 -1.97 -13.28
C VAL A 78 -9.46 -1.58 -13.23
N GLU A 79 -9.74 -0.35 -12.81
CA GLU A 79 -11.11 0.19 -12.66
C GLU A 79 -11.66 0.77 -13.98
N SER A 80 -10.83 0.95 -15.02
CA SER A 80 -11.21 1.57 -16.29
C SER A 80 -10.22 1.26 -17.42
N ASP A 81 -10.67 0.51 -18.43
CA ASP A 81 -9.84 0.10 -19.58
C ASP A 81 -9.46 1.25 -20.53
N ASN A 82 -10.07 2.43 -20.37
CA ASN A 82 -9.84 3.59 -21.23
C ASN A 82 -8.99 4.68 -20.55
N GLU A 83 -8.54 4.46 -19.31
CA GLU A 83 -7.71 5.41 -18.56
C GLU A 83 -6.31 4.80 -18.35
N ASN A 84 -5.28 5.55 -18.75
CA ASN A 84 -3.89 5.18 -18.45
C ASN A 84 -3.66 5.25 -16.93
N ARG A 85 -2.76 4.39 -16.45
CA ARG A 85 -2.47 4.26 -15.02
C ARG A 85 -1.58 5.36 -14.46
#